data_AF-A0A351HIP1-F1
#
_entry.id   AF-A0A351HIP1-F1
#
_cell.length_a   1.000
_cell.length_b   1.000
_cell.length_c   1.000
_cell.angle_alpha   90.00
_cell.angle_beta   90.00
_cell.angle_gamma   90.00
#
_symmetry.space_group_name_H-M   'P 1'
#
loop_
_entity.id
_entity.type
_entity.pdbx_description
1 polymer ?
#
loop_
_entity_poly.entity_id
_entity_poly.type
_entity_poly.pdbx_seq_one_letter_code
_entity_poly.pdbx_strand_id
1 'polypeptide(L)'
;MNKKQEMVLKRGDAVHQVFTQFADVVQITPGLTDLDTRLGELLAEGKAFGMQQNEKSTSVTRQKNEIRQQLEVQVYEIASALLAFAPQGGDSALIQVIEELRTSPSKLDKMRDRPLHAYAMFVHQHAARFPGKLEPYFTDTEVAA
;
A
#
# COMPACT_ATOMS: atom_id res chain seq x y z
N MET A 1 -14.04 3.69 6.44
CA MET A 1 -15.50 3.61 6.70
C MET A 1 -16.27 3.39 5.39
N ASN A 2 -17.34 2.57 5.38
CA ASN A 2 -18.16 2.34 4.18
C ASN A 2 -19.11 3.54 3.92
N LYS A 3 -19.38 3.90 2.65
CA LYS A 3 -20.29 5.00 2.25
C LYS A 3 -21.65 4.96 2.95
N LYS A 4 -22.19 3.76 3.22
CA LYS A 4 -23.45 3.59 3.95
C LYS A 4 -23.35 4.07 5.41
N GLN A 5 -22.25 3.76 6.10
CA GLN A 5 -22.03 4.15 7.49
C GLN A 5 -21.81 5.67 7.61
N GLU A 6 -21.07 6.25 6.67
CA GLU A 6 -20.84 7.70 6.61
C GLU A 6 -22.16 8.49 6.44
N MET A 7 -23.04 8.00 5.58
CA MET A 7 -24.35 8.61 5.36
C MET A 7 -25.26 8.52 6.59
N VAL A 8 -25.19 7.41 7.34
CA VAL A 8 -25.95 7.25 8.60
C VAL A 8 -25.45 8.21 9.67
N LEU A 9 -24.12 8.37 9.83
CA LEU A 9 -23.55 9.34 10.77
C LEU A 9 -23.93 10.78 10.40
N LYS A 10 -23.88 11.14 9.11
CA LYS A 10 -24.32 12.47 8.63
C LYS A 10 -25.78 12.76 8.92
N ARG A 11 -26.65 11.75 8.81
CA ARG A 11 -28.08 11.88 9.17
C ARG A 11 -28.27 12.05 10.66
N GLY A 12 -27.56 11.25 11.48
CA GLY A 12 -27.60 11.40 12.93
C GLY A 12 -27.08 12.76 13.41
N ASP A 13 -25.98 13.26 12.81
CA ASP A 13 -25.45 14.60 13.07
C ASP A 13 -26.48 15.69 12.73
N ALA A 14 -27.19 15.55 11.60
CA ALA A 14 -28.25 16.49 11.23
C ALA A 14 -29.44 16.47 12.21
N VAL A 15 -29.83 15.29 12.71
CA VAL A 15 -30.89 15.15 13.72
C VAL A 15 -30.45 15.78 15.05
N HIS A 16 -29.21 15.54 15.48
CA HIS A 16 -28.66 16.14 16.70
C HIS A 16 -28.55 17.68 16.58
N GLN A 17 -28.21 18.20 15.39
CA GLN A 17 -28.23 19.65 15.13
C GLN A 17 -29.62 20.26 15.25
N VAL A 18 -30.67 19.56 14.79
CA VAL A 18 -32.05 20.00 14.99
C VAL A 18 -32.39 20.03 16.48
N PHE A 19 -32.00 19.01 17.24
CA PHE A 19 -32.26 18.97 18.68
C PHE A 19 -31.52 20.09 19.42
N THR A 20 -30.30 20.42 18.98
CA THR A 20 -29.52 21.55 19.49
C THR A 20 -30.15 22.90 19.14
N GLN A 21 -30.68 23.07 17.92
CA GLN A 21 -31.34 24.31 17.49
C GLN A 21 -32.65 24.58 18.22
N PHE A 22 -33.34 23.54 18.66
CA PHE A 22 -34.58 23.62 19.43
C PHE A 22 -34.38 23.20 20.89
N ALA A 23 -33.20 23.47 21.47
CA ALA A 23 -32.83 23.05 22.82
C ALA A 23 -33.89 23.39 23.88
N ASP A 24 -34.50 24.57 23.78
CA ASP A 24 -35.55 25.04 24.68
C ASP A 24 -36.76 24.09 24.71
N VAL A 25 -37.13 23.54 23.54
CA VAL A 25 -38.22 22.56 23.39
C VAL A 25 -37.78 21.20 23.89
N VAL A 26 -36.53 20.80 23.63
CA VAL A 26 -35.96 19.51 24.08
C VAL A 26 -35.89 19.43 25.61
N GLN A 27 -35.57 20.54 26.29
CA GLN A 27 -35.44 20.60 27.75
C GLN A 27 -36.78 20.52 28.48
N ILE A 28 -37.84 21.10 27.91
CA ILE A 28 -39.19 21.07 28.51
C ILE A 28 -39.98 19.81 28.14
N THR A 29 -39.49 19.00 27.19
CA THR A 29 -40.17 17.79 26.72
C THR A 29 -39.62 16.55 27.42
N PRO A 30 -40.44 15.85 28.24
CA PRO A 30 -40.00 14.65 28.94
C PRO A 30 -39.48 13.56 27.99
N GLY A 31 -38.30 13.01 28.30
CA GLY A 31 -37.67 11.92 27.53
C GLY A 31 -36.92 12.35 26.27
N LEU A 32 -37.10 13.58 25.78
CA LEU A 32 -36.39 14.07 24.58
C LEU A 32 -34.91 14.37 24.87
N THR A 33 -34.62 14.86 26.08
CA THR A 33 -33.25 15.12 26.55
C THR A 33 -32.44 13.82 26.65
N ASP A 34 -33.03 12.73 27.16
CA ASP A 34 -32.36 11.42 27.26
C ASP A 34 -32.09 10.83 25.87
N LEU A 35 -33.02 11.02 24.92
CA LEU A 35 -32.86 10.57 23.54
C LEU A 35 -31.77 11.35 22.79
N ASP A 36 -31.67 12.67 23.02
CA ASP A 36 -30.59 13.49 22.44
C ASP A 36 -29.22 13.09 22.98
N THR A 37 -29.13 12.90 24.30
CA THR A 37 -27.91 12.45 24.97
C THR A 37 -27.45 11.10 24.40
N ARG A 38 -28.38 10.15 24.28
CA ARG A 38 -28.08 8.82 23.73
C ARG A 38 -27.73 8.85 22.25
N LEU A 39 -28.32 9.75 21.46
CA LEU A 39 -27.93 9.98 20.07
C LEU A 39 -26.50 10.52 19.98
N GLY A 40 -26.14 11.48 20.83
CA GLY A 40 -24.79 12.03 20.93
C GLY A 40 -23.75 10.97 21.27
N GLU A 41 -24.03 10.10 22.23
CA GLU A 41 -23.18 8.96 22.61
C GLU A 41 -22.96 7.99 21.43
N LEU A 42 -24.03 7.60 20.74
CA LEU A 42 -23.96 6.71 19.57
C LEU A 42 -23.18 7.33 18.40
N LEU A 43 -23.30 8.63 18.20
CA LEU A 43 -22.51 9.36 17.19
C LEU A 43 -21.03 9.41 17.55
N ALA A 44 -20.70 9.62 18.82
CA ALA A 44 -19.33 9.62 19.30
C ALA A 44 -18.68 8.23 19.14
N GLU A 45 -19.38 7.16 19.53
CA GLU A 45 -18.93 5.78 19.36
C GLU A 45 -18.71 5.43 17.88
N GLY A 46 -19.66 5.78 17.01
CA GLY A 46 -19.55 5.55 15.57
C GLY A 46 -18.38 6.29 14.92
N LYS A 47 -18.10 7.54 15.36
CA LYS A 47 -16.95 8.33 14.89
C LYS A 47 -15.62 7.74 15.37
N ALA A 48 -15.53 7.33 16.64
CA ALA A 48 -14.34 6.70 17.21
C ALA A 48 -14.00 5.38 16.48
N PHE A 49 -15.01 4.54 16.20
CA PHE A 49 -14.83 3.31 15.44
C PHE A 49 -14.35 3.58 14.00
N GLY A 50 -14.90 4.61 13.34
CA GLY A 50 -14.47 5.05 12.02
C GLY A 50 -13.01 5.53 11.98
N MET A 51 -12.56 6.25 13.01
CA MET A 51 -11.17 6.68 13.17
C MET A 51 -10.22 5.49 13.33
N GLN A 52 -10.52 4.56 14.24
CA GLN A 52 -9.72 3.35 14.45
C GLN A 52 -9.61 2.47 13.19
N GLN A 53 -10.70 2.36 12.42
CA GLN A 53 -10.69 1.62 11.16
C GLN A 53 -9.80 2.30 10.11
N ASN A 54 -9.89 3.63 10.00
CA ASN A 54 -9.05 4.38 9.08
C ASN A 54 -7.58 4.26 9.45
N GLU A 55 -7.20 4.45 10.72
CA GLU A 55 -5.81 4.31 11.20
C GLU A 55 -5.20 2.94 10.87
N LYS A 56 -5.92 1.85 11.16
CA LYS A 56 -5.47 0.48 10.84
C LYS A 56 -5.36 0.23 9.34
N SER A 57 -6.27 0.80 8.53
CA SER A 57 -6.22 0.63 7.08
C SER A 57 -5.06 1.41 6.44
N THR A 58 -4.78 2.62 6.94
CA THR A 58 -3.69 3.48 6.45
C THR A 58 -2.33 2.88 6.76
N SER A 59 -2.14 2.27 7.94
CA SER A 59 -0.88 1.62 8.29
C SER A 59 -0.57 0.41 7.39
N VAL A 60 -1.59 -0.42 7.10
CA VAL A 60 -1.41 -1.61 6.25
C VAL A 60 -1.13 -1.24 4.79
N THR A 61 -1.84 -0.24 4.25
CA THR A 61 -1.56 0.25 2.89
C THR A 61 -0.17 0.87 2.78
N ARG A 62 0.26 1.64 3.79
CA ARG A 62 1.61 2.21 3.84
C ARG A 62 2.68 1.13 3.87
N GLN A 63 2.55 0.15 4.77
CA GLN A 63 3.49 -0.98 4.85
C GLN A 63 3.55 -1.77 3.54
N LYS A 64 2.40 -2.01 2.89
CA LYS A 64 2.36 -2.68 1.59
C LYS A 64 3.15 -1.91 0.54
N ASN A 65 3.00 -0.59 0.48
CA ASN A 65 3.71 0.25 -0.47
C ASN A 65 5.22 0.31 -0.17
N GLU A 66 5.61 0.38 1.11
CA GLU A 66 7.02 0.33 1.52
C GLU A 66 7.67 -1.01 1.13
N ILE A 67 7.02 -2.14 1.40
CA ILE A 67 7.50 -3.48 0.99
C ILE A 67 7.62 -3.58 -0.53
N ARG A 68 6.63 -3.05 -1.25
CA ARG A 68 6.64 -3.05 -2.72
C ARG A 68 7.82 -2.25 -3.26
N GLN A 69 8.07 -1.07 -2.71
CA GLN A 69 9.19 -0.23 -3.12
C GLN A 69 10.53 -0.93 -2.85
N GLN A 70 10.69 -1.58 -1.70
CA GLN A 70 11.88 -2.39 -1.39
C GLN A 70 12.06 -3.53 -2.39
N LEU A 71 10.97 -4.23 -2.75
CA LEU A 71 11.00 -5.30 -3.74
C LEU A 71 11.44 -4.78 -5.11
N GLU A 72 10.87 -3.65 -5.57
CA GLU A 72 11.23 -3.04 -6.86
C GLU A 72 12.71 -2.65 -6.92
N VAL A 73 13.24 -2.04 -5.85
CA VAL A 73 14.66 -1.68 -5.74
C VAL A 73 15.55 -2.93 -5.78
N GLN A 74 15.28 -3.93 -4.95
CA GLN A 74 16.12 -5.14 -4.90
C GLN A 74 16.09 -5.93 -6.21
N VAL A 75 14.90 -6.08 -6.81
CA VAL A 75 14.78 -6.80 -8.09
C VAL A 75 15.53 -6.06 -9.19
N TYR A 76 15.50 -4.73 -9.21
CA TYR A 76 16.25 -3.93 -10.16
C TYR A 76 17.77 -4.05 -9.97
N GLU A 77 18.26 -4.02 -8.73
CA GLU A 77 19.68 -4.19 -8.41
C GLU A 77 20.19 -5.57 -8.83
N ILE A 78 19.45 -6.64 -8.48
CA ILE A 78 19.82 -8.01 -8.84
C ILE A 78 19.78 -8.19 -10.37
N ALA A 79 18.76 -7.66 -11.04
CA ALA A 79 18.66 -7.73 -12.50
C ALA A 79 19.82 -7.00 -13.18
N SER A 80 20.19 -5.82 -12.68
CA SER A 80 21.34 -5.05 -13.18
C SER A 80 22.66 -5.79 -12.97
N ALA A 81 22.86 -6.42 -11.81
CA ALA A 81 24.03 -7.25 -11.53
C ALA A 81 24.11 -8.46 -12.48
N LEU A 82 22.98 -9.12 -12.73
CA LEU A 82 22.89 -10.21 -13.71
C LEU A 82 23.24 -9.75 -15.13
N LEU A 83 22.75 -8.57 -15.53
CA LEU A 83 23.05 -7.99 -16.84
C LEU A 83 24.53 -7.65 -17.00
N ALA A 84 25.17 -7.12 -15.96
CA ALA A 84 26.61 -6.81 -15.96
C ALA A 84 27.47 -8.09 -15.97
N PHE A 85 27.01 -9.13 -15.28
CA PHE A 85 27.69 -10.43 -15.22
C PHE A 85 27.56 -11.24 -16.52
N ALA A 86 26.42 -11.17 -17.21
CA ALA A 86 26.12 -11.98 -18.40
C ALA A 86 27.21 -11.99 -19.50
N PRO A 87 27.78 -10.84 -19.92
CA PRO A 87 28.86 -10.83 -20.93
C PRO A 87 30.19 -11.39 -20.40
N GLN A 88 30.43 -11.39 -19.09
CA GLN A 88 31.68 -11.86 -18.48
C GLN A 88 31.64 -13.35 -18.12
N GLY A 89 30.47 -13.85 -17.72
CA GLY A 89 30.29 -15.22 -17.25
C GLY A 89 30.23 -16.28 -18.34
N GLY A 90 29.94 -15.89 -19.60
CA GLY A 90 29.85 -16.81 -20.74
C GLY A 90 28.70 -17.83 -20.66
N ASP A 91 27.74 -17.64 -19.76
CA ASP A 91 26.59 -18.52 -19.60
C ASP A 91 25.55 -18.26 -20.69
N SER A 92 25.42 -19.20 -21.63
CA SER A 92 24.50 -19.10 -22.76
C SER A 92 23.04 -18.99 -22.34
N ALA A 93 22.65 -19.57 -21.20
CA ALA A 93 21.29 -19.48 -20.68
C ALA A 93 20.99 -18.09 -20.11
N LEU A 94 21.96 -17.42 -19.50
CA LEU A 94 21.81 -16.04 -19.03
C LEU A 94 21.78 -15.06 -20.20
N ILE A 95 22.61 -15.28 -21.23
CA ILE A 95 22.65 -14.45 -22.45
C ILE A 95 21.30 -14.47 -23.19
N GLN A 96 20.64 -15.63 -23.26
CA GLN A 96 19.33 -15.78 -23.91
C GLN A 96 18.22 -14.95 -23.25
N VAL A 97 18.34 -14.63 -21.97
CA VAL A 97 17.32 -13.93 -21.19
C VAL A 97 17.69 -12.46 -20.86
N ILE A 98 18.79 -11.93 -21.41
CA ILE A 98 19.24 -10.55 -21.17
C ILE A 98 18.13 -9.53 -21.47
N GLU A 99 17.44 -9.67 -22.59
CA GLU A 99 16.39 -8.73 -22.98
C GLU A 99 15.18 -8.77 -22.02
N GLU A 100 14.90 -9.93 -21.44
CA GLU A 100 13.84 -10.10 -20.43
C GLU A 100 14.27 -9.49 -19.08
N LEU A 101 15.56 -9.55 -18.74
CA LEU A 101 16.13 -8.93 -17.55
C LEU A 101 16.23 -7.40 -17.66
N ARG A 102 16.24 -6.83 -18.87
CA ARG A 102 16.24 -5.38 -19.10
C ARG A 102 14.87 -4.76 -18.81
N THR A 103 14.64 -4.40 -17.55
CA THR A 103 13.46 -3.64 -17.11
C THR A 103 13.87 -2.36 -16.43
N SER A 104 13.32 -1.22 -16.88
CA SER A 104 13.56 0.09 -16.25
C SER A 104 12.80 0.20 -14.91
N PRO A 105 13.30 1.01 -13.95
CA PRO A 105 12.58 1.27 -12.69
C PRO A 105 11.15 1.78 -12.92
N SER A 106 10.98 2.65 -13.92
CA SER A 106 9.67 3.19 -14.33
C SER A 106 8.69 2.15 -14.87
N LYS A 107 9.20 1.02 -15.38
CA LYS A 107 8.38 -0.10 -15.85
C LYS A 107 8.01 -1.01 -14.67
N LEU A 108 8.90 -1.22 -13.71
CA LEU A 108 8.63 -1.96 -12.47
C LEU A 108 7.54 -1.30 -11.63
N ASP A 109 7.65 0.02 -11.41
CA ASP A 109 6.67 0.82 -10.67
C ASP A 109 5.24 0.68 -11.25
N LYS A 110 5.13 0.55 -12.59
CA LYS A 110 3.85 0.38 -13.28
C LYS A 110 3.31 -1.06 -13.28
N MET A 111 4.09 -2.05 -12.86
CA MET A 111 3.63 -3.45 -12.84
C MET A 111 2.55 -3.66 -11.76
N ARG A 112 1.56 -4.51 -12.04
CA ARG A 112 0.64 -4.96 -10.99
C ARG A 112 1.34 -6.03 -10.13
N ASP A 113 0.83 -6.25 -8.92
CA ASP A 113 1.45 -7.13 -7.91
C ASP A 113 1.81 -8.54 -8.46
N ARG A 114 0.92 -9.17 -9.23
CA ARG A 114 1.15 -10.53 -9.78
C ARG A 114 2.26 -10.57 -10.84
N PRO A 115 2.24 -9.71 -11.89
CA PRO A 115 3.38 -9.55 -12.80
C PRO A 115 4.70 -9.21 -12.10
N LEU A 116 4.68 -8.29 -11.13
CA LEU A 116 5.87 -7.90 -10.38
C LEU A 116 6.46 -9.10 -9.61
N HIS A 117 5.59 -9.89 -8.97
CA HIS A 117 6.02 -11.10 -8.27
C HIS A 117 6.59 -12.16 -9.23
N ALA A 118 5.97 -12.38 -10.39
CA ALA A 118 6.48 -13.32 -11.39
C ALA A 118 7.86 -12.89 -11.91
N TYR A 119 8.05 -11.59 -12.14
CA TYR A 119 9.33 -11.03 -12.55
C TYR A 119 10.40 -11.15 -11.45
N ALA A 120 10.05 -10.86 -10.20
CA ALA A 120 10.95 -11.03 -9.06
C ALA A 120 11.42 -12.49 -8.91
N MET A 121 10.50 -13.45 -9.05
CA MET A 121 10.82 -14.88 -9.03
C MET A 121 11.75 -15.28 -10.19
N PHE A 122 11.51 -14.76 -11.38
CA PHE A 122 12.37 -14.98 -12.54
C PHE A 122 13.79 -14.46 -12.29
N VAL A 123 13.95 -13.20 -11.86
CA VAL A 123 15.25 -12.61 -11.53
C VAL A 123 15.97 -13.42 -10.45
N HIS A 124 15.25 -13.80 -9.39
CA HIS A 124 15.81 -14.62 -8.31
C HIS A 124 16.25 -16.02 -8.79
N GLN A 125 15.48 -16.70 -9.64
CA GLN A 125 15.84 -18.01 -10.18
C GLN A 125 17.13 -17.97 -11.01
N HIS A 126 17.36 -16.88 -11.75
CA HIS A 126 18.61 -16.68 -12.48
C HIS A 126 19.76 -16.31 -11.56
N ALA A 127 19.53 -15.43 -10.57
CA ALA A 127 20.54 -15.06 -9.58
C ALA A 127 21.02 -16.25 -8.72
N ALA A 128 20.11 -17.14 -8.35
CA ALA A 128 20.41 -18.33 -7.55
C ALA A 128 21.41 -19.29 -8.21
N ARG A 129 21.62 -19.20 -9.54
CA ARG A 129 22.61 -20.01 -10.27
C ARG A 129 24.04 -19.49 -10.11
N PHE A 130 24.22 -18.28 -9.55
CA PHE A 130 25.51 -17.59 -9.45
C PHE A 130 25.81 -17.12 -8.01
N PRO A 131 25.80 -18.01 -7.00
CA PRO A 131 26.04 -17.64 -5.60
C PRO A 131 27.42 -16.98 -5.44
N GLY A 132 27.47 -15.81 -4.79
CA GLY A 132 28.69 -15.04 -4.52
C GLY A 132 29.36 -14.39 -5.75
N LYS A 133 28.93 -14.71 -6.97
CA LYS A 133 29.51 -14.13 -8.20
C LYS A 133 28.92 -12.78 -8.60
N LEU A 134 27.74 -12.47 -8.06
CA LEU A 134 27.04 -11.21 -8.33
C LEU A 134 27.46 -10.08 -7.39
N GLU A 135 28.06 -10.39 -6.23
CA GLU A 135 28.49 -9.42 -5.21
C GLU A 135 29.31 -8.23 -5.76
N PRO A 136 30.27 -8.41 -6.69
CA PRO A 136 31.01 -7.29 -7.26
C PRO A 136 30.15 -6.29 -8.04
N TYR A 137 29.00 -6.74 -8.55
CA TYR A 137 28.13 -5.97 -9.46
C TYR A 137 26.95 -5.30 -8.74
N PHE A 138 26.80 -5.49 -7.42
CA PHE A 138 25.78 -4.79 -6.62
C PHE A 138 26.13 -3.32 -6.32
N THR A 139 27.35 -2.88 -6.65
CA THR A 139 27.84 -1.53 -6.32
C THR A 139 28.21 -0.66 -7.52
N ASP A 140 28.22 -1.21 -8.73
CA ASP A 140 28.50 -0.43 -9.93
C ASP A 140 27.21 0.11 -10.54
N THR A 141 26.74 1.23 -9.97
CA THR A 141 25.83 2.19 -10.62
C THR A 141 26.40 2.83 -11.91
N GLU A 142 27.45 2.25 -12.51
CA GLU A 142 28.03 2.66 -13.78
C GLU A 142 27.90 1.57 -14.83
N VAL A 143 26.68 1.29 -15.31
CA VAL A 143 26.54 0.75 -16.67
C VAL A 143 25.39 1.44 -17.41
N ALA A 144 25.80 2.26 -18.39
CA ALA A 144 25.06 2.87 -19.50
C ALA A 144 24.43 4.26 -19.29
N ALA A 145 25.29 5.29 -19.42
CA ALA A 145 24.99 6.44 -20.28
C ALA A 145 24.89 6.02 -21.76
#